data_AF-A0A956JAG3-F1
#
_entry.id   AF-A0A956JAG3-F1
#
_cell.length_a   1.000
_cell.length_b   1.000
_cell.length_c   1.000
_cell.angle_alpha   90.00
_cell.angle_beta   90.00
_cell.angle_gamma   90.00
#
_symmetry.space_group_name_H-M   'P 1'
#
loop_
_entity.id
_entity.type
_entity.pdbx_description
1 polymer ?
#
loop_
_entity_poly.entity_id
_entity_poly.type
_entity_poly.pdbx_seq_one_letter_code
_entity_poly.pdbx_strand_id
1 'polypeptide(L)'
;PAPVRARLASLHAVHDADVLAPDLPERLAGLIGGHPRPVVIAEGLLSYFDLAPRQRVLAAVAEALRRVGGGAMVCDLHTAAAQAEVGWAAHALRTAIRGLTRRRRALDPFEDLAAVQQAFARAGFDDAREALPQAYVDAQPRLARLRSPAHVIVARVGPMALGALS
;
A
#
# COMPACT_ATOMS: atom_id res chain seq x y z
N PRO A 1 -1.78 -24.03 18.91
CA PRO A 1 -2.20 -25.45 18.80
C PRO A 1 -1.73 -26.07 17.47
N ALA A 2 -1.35 -27.35 17.44
CA ALA A 2 -0.85 -28.03 16.23
C ALA A 2 -1.79 -27.94 15.00
N PRO A 3 -3.13 -28.04 15.14
CA PRO A 3 -4.06 -27.90 14.01
C PRO A 3 -4.04 -26.51 13.36
N VAL A 4 -3.88 -25.46 14.18
CA VAL A 4 -3.78 -24.07 13.70
C VAL A 4 -2.49 -23.87 12.90
N ARG A 5 -1.36 -24.44 13.36
CA ARG A 5 -0.08 -24.36 12.64
C ARG A 5 -0.12 -25.09 11.30
N ALA A 6 -0.72 -26.29 11.24
CA ALA A 6 -0.88 -27.04 10.00
C ALA A 6 -1.79 -26.30 9.00
N ARG A 7 -2.89 -25.70 9.48
CA ARG A 7 -3.78 -24.90 8.64
C ARG A 7 -3.08 -23.64 8.11
N LEU A 8 -2.35 -22.92 8.95
CA LEU A 8 -1.57 -21.75 8.53
C LEU A 8 -0.52 -22.14 7.49
N ALA A 9 0.21 -23.25 7.69
CA ALA A 9 1.18 -23.74 6.72
C ALA A 9 0.56 -24.07 5.34
N SER A 10 -0.72 -24.46 5.29
CA SER A 10 -1.46 -24.69 4.04
C SER A 10 -1.96 -23.41 3.34
N LEU A 11 -1.99 -22.27 4.05
CA LEU A 11 -2.56 -21.00 3.58
C LEU A 11 -1.51 -19.91 3.42
N HIS A 12 -0.27 -20.17 3.82
CA HIS A 12 0.79 -19.19 3.91
C HIS A 12 2.04 -19.71 3.21
N ALA A 13 2.53 -18.91 2.28
CA ALA A 13 3.80 -19.12 1.62
C ALA A 13 4.66 -17.86 1.77
N VAL A 14 5.98 -18.04 1.79
CA VAL A 14 6.95 -16.96 1.83
C VAL A 14 7.77 -17.05 0.55
N HIS A 15 7.92 -15.92 -0.12
CA HIS A 15 8.69 -15.79 -1.35
C HIS A 15 9.71 -14.67 -1.18
N ASP A 16 10.94 -14.92 -1.60
CA ASP A 16 11.99 -13.91 -1.69
C ASP A 16 11.77 -13.10 -2.96
N ALA A 17 11.63 -11.78 -2.91
CA ALA A 17 11.50 -10.98 -4.13
C ALA A 17 12.10 -9.59 -3.95
N ASP A 18 12.80 -9.12 -4.99
CA ASP A 18 13.12 -7.70 -5.12
C ASP A 18 11.93 -7.01 -5.79
N VAL A 19 11.28 -6.11 -5.04
CA VAL A 19 10.11 -5.37 -5.50
C VAL A 19 10.45 -4.34 -6.60
N LEU A 20 11.72 -4.07 -6.86
CA LEU A 20 12.16 -3.22 -7.97
C LEU A 20 12.59 -4.01 -9.20
N ALA A 21 12.61 -5.34 -9.12
CA ALA A 21 13.02 -6.18 -10.23
C ALA A 21 12.06 -6.06 -11.43
N PRO A 22 12.57 -6.07 -12.68
CA PRO A 22 11.73 -5.93 -13.87
C PRO A 22 10.70 -7.05 -14.05
N ASP A 23 10.95 -8.24 -13.49
CA ASP A 23 10.10 -9.43 -13.56
C ASP A 23 9.05 -9.51 -12.45
N LEU A 24 8.96 -8.49 -11.59
CA LEU A 24 7.96 -8.43 -10.53
C LEU A 24 6.52 -8.65 -11.05
N PRO A 25 6.06 -8.04 -12.17
CA PRO A 25 4.70 -8.23 -12.65
C PRO A 25 4.37 -9.70 -12.93
N GLU A 26 5.23 -10.38 -13.67
CA GLU A 26 5.08 -11.81 -14.02
C GLU A 26 5.10 -12.68 -12.76
N ARG A 27 6.07 -12.43 -11.88
CA ARG A 27 6.26 -13.22 -10.68
C ARG A 27 5.09 -13.06 -9.72
N LEU A 28 4.64 -11.83 -9.49
CA LEU A 28 3.50 -11.54 -8.64
C LEU A 28 2.21 -12.13 -9.23
N ALA A 29 1.98 -11.98 -10.54
CA ALA A 29 0.83 -12.59 -11.21
C ALA A 29 0.81 -14.12 -11.06
N GLY A 30 1.98 -14.78 -11.15
CA GLY A 30 2.10 -16.22 -10.91
C GLY A 30 1.75 -16.64 -9.48
N LEU A 31 2.06 -15.79 -8.49
CA LEU A 31 1.75 -16.04 -7.08
C LEU A 31 0.28 -15.84 -6.73
N ILE A 32 -0.36 -14.82 -7.33
CA ILE A 32 -1.76 -14.49 -7.04
C ILE A 32 -2.76 -15.10 -8.02
N GLY A 33 -2.26 -15.72 -9.10
CA GLY A 33 -3.07 -16.38 -10.12
C GLY A 33 -3.92 -17.51 -9.55
N GLY A 34 -5.16 -17.61 -9.99
CA GLY A 34 -6.13 -18.61 -9.50
C GLY A 34 -6.81 -18.25 -8.17
N HIS A 35 -6.41 -17.16 -7.51
CA HIS A 35 -7.10 -16.66 -6.32
C HIS A 35 -8.24 -15.70 -6.69
N PRO A 36 -9.44 -15.87 -6.12
CA PRO A 36 -10.54 -14.95 -6.37
C PRO A 36 -10.32 -13.62 -5.65
N ARG A 37 -10.30 -12.52 -6.41
CA ARG A 37 -10.17 -11.13 -5.90
C ARG A 37 -8.88 -10.92 -5.07
N PRO A 38 -7.69 -11.06 -5.68
CA PRO A 38 -6.43 -10.90 -4.97
C PRO A 38 -6.27 -9.48 -4.41
N VAL A 39 -5.63 -9.39 -3.24
CA VAL A 39 -5.30 -8.13 -2.58
C VAL A 39 -3.81 -8.10 -2.29
N VAL A 40 -3.13 -7.06 -2.78
CA VAL A 40 -1.72 -6.79 -2.49
C VAL A 40 -1.64 -5.75 -1.39
N ILE A 41 -0.88 -6.02 -0.33
CA ILE A 41 -0.72 -5.10 0.80
C ILE A 41 0.73 -4.62 0.83
N ALA A 42 0.92 -3.30 0.88
CA ALA A 42 2.23 -2.68 1.05
C ALA A 42 2.18 -1.72 2.24
N GLU A 43 2.55 -2.22 3.42
CA GLU A 43 2.62 -1.44 4.66
C GLU A 43 4.06 -1.05 4.98
N GLY A 44 4.32 0.24 5.21
CA GLY A 44 5.64 0.80 5.51
C GLY A 44 6.67 0.64 4.39
N LEU A 45 6.27 0.16 3.20
CA LEU A 45 7.18 -0.16 2.11
C LEU A 45 7.40 1.02 1.17
N LEU A 46 6.31 1.61 0.66
CA LEU A 46 6.38 2.61 -0.42
C LEU A 46 7.07 3.91 0.00
N SER A 47 7.08 4.20 1.31
CA SER A 47 7.82 5.31 1.88
C SER A 47 9.31 5.20 1.60
N TYR A 48 9.90 3.99 1.56
CA TYR A 48 11.35 3.82 1.35
C TYR A 48 11.86 4.26 -0.04
N PHE A 49 10.96 4.50 -0.98
CA PHE A 49 11.27 4.80 -2.36
C PHE A 49 11.04 6.27 -2.70
N ASP A 50 11.96 6.82 -3.50
CA ASP A 50 11.75 8.06 -4.25
C ASP A 50 10.61 7.86 -5.28
N LEU A 51 10.10 8.95 -5.85
CA LEU A 51 8.91 8.92 -6.70
C LEU A 51 9.03 7.93 -7.88
N ALA A 52 10.16 7.87 -8.57
CA ALA A 52 10.33 7.02 -9.74
C ALA A 52 10.33 5.51 -9.41
N PRO A 53 11.14 5.00 -8.45
CA PRO A 53 11.03 3.61 -8.01
C PRO A 53 9.65 3.30 -7.42
N ARG A 54 9.04 4.22 -6.66
CA ARG A 54 7.66 4.06 -6.15
C ARG A 54 6.68 3.84 -7.29
N GLN A 55 6.74 4.67 -8.33
CA GLN A 55 5.88 4.56 -9.51
C GLN A 55 6.08 3.22 -10.24
N ARG A 56 7.32 2.71 -10.30
CA ARG A 56 7.62 1.39 -10.88
C ARG A 56 6.97 0.26 -10.09
N VAL A 57 7.05 0.29 -8.76
CA VAL A 57 6.38 -0.71 -7.91
C VAL A 57 4.88 -0.68 -8.13
N LEU A 58 4.27 0.52 -8.12
CA LEU A 58 2.84 0.68 -8.35
C LEU A 58 2.44 0.12 -9.72
N ALA A 59 3.19 0.44 -10.78
CA ALA A 59 2.90 -0.05 -12.13
C ALA A 59 3.01 -1.58 -12.22
N ALA A 60 4.04 -2.16 -11.61
CA ALA A 60 4.23 -3.61 -11.60
C ALA A 60 3.10 -4.34 -10.87
N VAL A 61 2.61 -3.79 -9.75
CA VAL A 61 1.45 -4.33 -9.04
C VAL A 61 0.18 -4.22 -9.88
N ALA A 62 -0.09 -3.06 -10.48
CA ALA A 62 -1.26 -2.86 -11.34
C ALA A 62 -1.26 -3.85 -12.51
N GLU A 63 -0.10 -4.04 -13.14
CA GLU A 63 0.08 -4.98 -14.24
C GLU A 63 -0.17 -6.43 -13.80
N ALA A 64 0.40 -6.86 -12.67
CA ALA A 64 0.17 -8.19 -12.13
C ALA A 64 -1.33 -8.45 -11.87
N LEU A 65 -2.02 -7.47 -11.27
CA LEU A 65 -3.46 -7.52 -11.03
C LEU A 65 -4.26 -7.59 -12.33
N ARG A 66 -3.88 -6.83 -13.37
CA ARG A 66 -4.53 -6.89 -14.69
C ARG A 66 -4.39 -8.27 -15.31
N ARG A 67 -3.20 -8.86 -15.25
CA ARG A 67 -2.90 -10.19 -15.81
C ARG A 67 -3.77 -11.30 -15.22
N VAL A 68 -4.17 -11.17 -13.94
CA VAL A 68 -5.02 -12.14 -13.25
C VAL A 68 -6.52 -11.78 -13.26
N GLY A 69 -6.92 -10.77 -14.04
CA GLY A 69 -8.31 -10.38 -14.23
C GLY A 69 -8.86 -9.36 -13.23
N GLY A 70 -8.01 -8.77 -12.39
CA GLY A 70 -8.36 -7.69 -11.47
C GLY A 70 -8.06 -7.99 -10.00
N GLY A 71 -8.28 -6.99 -9.16
CA GLY A 71 -8.06 -7.07 -7.72
C GLY A 71 -7.81 -5.70 -7.10
N ALA A 72 -7.19 -5.69 -5.91
CA ALA A 72 -6.93 -4.46 -5.17
C ALA A 72 -5.49 -4.39 -4.63
N MET A 73 -5.04 -3.17 -4.41
CA MET A 73 -3.87 -2.86 -3.60
C MET A 73 -4.31 -2.02 -2.39
N VAL A 74 -3.74 -2.32 -1.22
CA VAL A 74 -3.90 -1.52 0.01
C VAL A 74 -2.51 -1.10 0.47
N CYS A 75 -2.31 0.19 0.72
CA CYS A 75 -1.02 0.69 1.20
C CYS A 75 -1.18 1.91 2.09
N ASP A 76 -0.14 2.22 2.86
CA ASP A 76 -0.02 3.46 3.59
C ASP A 76 0.86 4.46 2.83
N LEU A 77 0.41 5.71 2.73
CA LEU A 77 1.16 6.78 2.09
C LEU A 77 1.09 8.07 2.91
N HIS A 78 2.17 8.83 2.89
CA HIS A 78 2.22 10.15 3.53
C HIS A 78 2.02 11.27 2.52
N THR A 79 1.22 12.26 2.89
CA THR A 79 1.11 13.53 2.17
C THR A 79 1.87 14.64 2.90
N ALA A 80 2.30 15.67 2.17
CA ALA A 80 2.98 16.83 2.76
C ALA A 80 2.08 17.54 3.77
N ALA A 81 0.78 17.65 3.44
CA ALA A 81 -0.26 18.17 4.33
C ALA A 81 -0.35 17.39 5.65
N ALA A 82 -0.50 16.06 5.59
CA ALA A 82 -0.56 15.24 6.81
C ALA A 82 0.76 15.25 7.60
N GLN A 83 1.90 15.43 6.92
CA GLN A 83 3.19 15.59 7.60
C GLN A 83 3.34 16.93 8.33
N ALA A 84 2.72 18.01 7.82
CA ALA A 84 2.74 19.32 8.47
C ALA A 84 1.96 19.31 9.80
N GLU A 85 0.94 18.46 9.94
CA GLU A 85 0.11 18.37 11.15
C GLU A 85 0.78 17.65 12.34
N VAL A 86 1.82 16.85 12.11
CA VAL A 86 2.41 15.96 13.14
C VAL A 86 3.38 16.67 14.08
N GLY A 87 3.63 17.96 13.85
CA GLY A 87 4.47 18.80 14.71
C GLY A 87 5.94 18.40 14.77
N TRP A 88 6.69 19.10 15.62
CA TRP A 88 8.16 19.06 15.63
C TRP A 88 8.76 17.70 16.04
N ALA A 89 8.07 16.94 16.90
CA ALA A 89 8.58 15.69 17.48
C ALA A 89 8.65 14.55 16.44
N ALA A 90 7.64 14.44 15.58
CA ALA A 90 7.66 13.48 14.47
C ALA A 90 8.68 13.87 13.39
N HIS A 91 8.91 15.18 13.20
CA HIS A 91 9.95 15.69 12.32
C HIS A 91 11.36 15.33 12.83
N ALA A 92 11.59 15.44 14.14
CA ALA A 92 12.84 15.02 14.78
C ALA A 92 13.06 13.50 14.66
N LEU A 93 12.04 12.68 14.90
CA LEU A 93 12.12 11.22 14.73
C LEU A 93 12.43 10.81 13.29
N ARG A 94 11.77 11.42 12.30
CA ARG A 94 12.07 11.16 10.88
C ARG A 94 13.47 11.62 10.49
N THR A 95 13.92 12.76 11.02
CA THR A 95 15.29 13.25 10.79
C THR A 95 16.31 12.27 11.36
N ALA A 96 16.05 11.69 12.54
CA ALA A 96 16.88 10.64 13.10
C ALA A 96 16.87 9.37 12.21
N ILE A 97 15.70 8.91 11.75
CA ILE A 97 15.58 7.77 10.84
C ILE A 97 16.32 8.03 9.50
N ARG A 98 16.19 9.23 8.92
CA ARG A 98 16.91 9.64 7.70
C ARG A 98 18.43 9.67 7.92
N GLY A 99 18.87 10.11 9.10
CA GLY A 99 20.28 10.13 9.51
C GLY A 99 20.86 8.71 9.61
N LEU A 100 20.13 7.81 10.27
CA LEU A 100 20.49 6.40 10.43
C LEU A 100 20.46 5.61 9.11
N THR A 101 19.54 5.94 8.20
CA THR A 101 19.38 5.25 6.90
C THR A 101 20.29 5.78 5.78
N ARG A 102 21.29 6.62 6.10
CA ARG A 102 22.34 7.12 5.19
C ARG A 102 21.80 7.79 3.91
N ARG A 103 21.02 8.87 4.06
CA ARG A 103 20.63 9.79 2.95
C ARG A 103 19.80 9.18 1.81
N ARG A 104 19.11 8.05 1.99
CA ARG A 104 18.06 7.70 1.02
C ARG A 104 16.98 8.79 1.11
N ARG A 105 16.61 9.44 0.01
CA ARG A 105 15.53 10.46 -0.12
C ARG A 105 14.13 9.84 0.09
N ALA A 106 14.08 8.83 0.95
CA ALA A 106 13.03 7.87 1.24
C ALA A 106 11.84 8.46 2.00
N LEU A 107 11.48 9.72 1.75
CA LEU A 107 10.36 10.37 2.40
C LEU A 107 9.93 11.60 1.60
N ASP A 108 9.96 11.56 0.26
CA ASP A 108 9.25 12.57 -0.55
C ASP A 108 7.76 12.23 -0.47
N PRO A 109 6.98 12.97 0.34
CA PRO A 109 5.55 12.73 0.43
C PRO A 109 4.91 13.14 -0.90
N PHE A 110 3.73 12.58 -1.17
CA PHE A 110 2.88 13.20 -2.18
C PHE A 110 2.44 14.59 -1.68
N GLU A 111 2.21 15.53 -2.59
CA GLU A 111 1.75 16.86 -2.20
C GLU A 111 0.43 16.76 -1.42
N ASP A 112 -0.54 16.04 -1.99
CA ASP A 112 -1.86 15.84 -1.46
C ASP A 112 -2.46 14.48 -1.93
N LEU A 113 -3.72 14.24 -1.58
CA LEU A 113 -4.45 13.04 -2.00
C LEU A 113 -4.70 13.01 -3.51
N ALA A 114 -4.86 14.16 -4.18
CA ALA A 114 -5.04 14.20 -5.63
C ALA A 114 -3.78 13.72 -6.36
N ALA A 115 -2.59 14.10 -5.89
CA ALA A 115 -1.31 13.63 -6.39
C ALA A 115 -1.14 12.12 -6.19
N VAL A 116 -1.61 11.57 -5.07
CA VAL A 116 -1.68 10.12 -4.84
C VAL A 116 -2.56 9.47 -5.90
N GLN A 117 -3.79 9.93 -6.07
CA GLN A 117 -4.74 9.36 -7.04
C GLN A 117 -4.19 9.38 -8.47
N GLN A 118 -3.56 10.49 -8.87
CA GLN A 118 -2.91 10.59 -10.17
C GLN A 118 -1.73 9.61 -10.31
N ALA A 119 -0.95 9.37 -9.25
CA ALA A 119 0.13 8.39 -9.30
C ALA A 119 -0.39 6.97 -9.53
N PHE A 120 -1.47 6.59 -8.84
CA PHE A 120 -2.15 5.31 -9.06
C PHE A 120 -2.75 5.20 -10.47
N ALA A 121 -3.44 6.24 -10.95
CA ALA A 121 -3.97 6.26 -12.30
C ALA A 121 -2.85 6.10 -13.36
N ARG A 122 -1.74 6.83 -13.20
CA ARG A 122 -0.55 6.69 -14.07
C ARG A 122 0.11 5.30 -13.99
N ALA A 123 -0.03 4.61 -12.86
CA ALA A 123 0.46 3.24 -12.69
C ALA A 123 -0.47 2.21 -13.36
N GLY A 124 -1.66 2.61 -13.81
CA GLY A 124 -2.61 1.72 -14.47
C GLY A 124 -3.66 1.13 -13.53
N PHE A 125 -3.89 1.72 -12.35
CA PHE A 125 -5.08 1.44 -11.55
C PHE A 125 -6.30 2.18 -12.13
N ASP A 126 -7.48 1.58 -12.01
CA ASP A 126 -8.76 2.15 -12.48
C ASP A 126 -9.35 3.12 -11.44
N ASP A 127 -9.14 2.85 -10.15
CA ASP A 127 -9.49 3.77 -9.06
C ASP A 127 -8.44 3.75 -7.94
N ALA A 128 -8.37 4.85 -7.21
CA ALA A 128 -7.63 4.97 -5.96
C ALA A 128 -8.35 5.94 -5.02
N ARG A 129 -8.55 5.53 -3.77
CA ARG A 129 -9.22 6.34 -2.76
C ARG A 129 -8.62 6.12 -1.39
N GLU A 130 -8.68 7.15 -0.58
CA GLU A 130 -8.41 7.01 0.84
C GLU A 130 -9.48 6.13 1.48
N ALA A 131 -9.07 5.10 2.20
CA ALA A 131 -9.91 4.43 3.15
C ALA A 131 -10.04 5.34 4.37
N LEU A 132 -11.19 5.99 4.48
CA LEU A 132 -11.63 6.65 5.70
C LEU A 132 -12.61 5.72 6.40
N PRO A 133 -12.16 4.80 7.27
CA PRO A 133 -13.10 3.95 7.96
C PRO A 133 -13.61 4.73 9.17
N GLN A 134 -14.39 5.78 8.92
CA GLN A 134 -15.06 6.54 9.97
C GLN A 134 -15.86 5.56 10.85
N ALA A 135 -16.53 4.58 10.24
CA ALA A 135 -17.17 3.47 10.93
C ALA A 135 -16.22 2.64 11.84
N TYR A 136 -14.93 2.52 11.52
CA TYR A 136 -13.95 1.80 12.35
C TYR A 136 -13.40 2.66 13.49
N VAL A 137 -13.23 3.97 13.27
CA VAL A 137 -12.93 4.95 14.32
C VAL A 137 -14.11 5.03 15.30
N ASP A 138 -15.33 5.10 14.78
CA ASP A 138 -16.57 5.16 15.55
C ASP A 138 -16.80 3.85 16.32
N ALA A 139 -16.53 2.69 15.70
CA ALA A 139 -16.61 1.38 16.36
C ALA A 139 -15.51 1.13 17.39
N GLN A 140 -14.38 1.85 17.33
CA GLN A 140 -13.30 1.76 18.30
C GLN A 140 -12.82 3.15 18.77
N PRO A 141 -13.60 3.84 19.65
CA PRO A 141 -13.30 5.20 20.11
C PRO A 141 -11.92 5.36 20.76
N ARG A 142 -11.36 4.28 21.31
CA ARG A 142 -9.99 4.24 21.86
C ARG A 142 -8.91 4.55 20.80
N LEU A 143 -9.19 4.26 19.53
CA LEU A 143 -8.28 4.51 18.41
C LEU A 143 -8.34 5.97 17.93
N ALA A 144 -9.37 6.75 18.31
CA ALA A 144 -9.50 8.15 17.92
C ALA A 144 -8.35 9.04 18.44
N ARG A 145 -7.60 8.57 19.45
CA ARG A 145 -6.40 9.23 19.99
C ARG A 145 -5.12 8.90 19.21
N LEU A 146 -5.13 7.84 18.41
CA LEU A 146 -3.99 7.45 17.57
C LEU A 146 -4.04 8.30 16.30
N ARG A 147 -3.18 9.31 16.22
CA ARG A 147 -2.98 10.07 14.98
C ARG A 147 -1.87 9.43 14.17
N SER A 148 -2.21 8.88 13.02
CA SER A 148 -1.24 8.50 11.99
C SER A 148 -1.25 9.55 10.89
N PRO A 149 -0.08 10.07 10.47
CA PRO A 149 0.02 10.90 9.28
C PRO A 149 0.04 10.08 7.97
N ALA A 150 -0.19 8.77 8.06
CA ALA A 150 -0.31 7.91 6.90
C ALA A 150 -1.79 7.79 6.52
N HIS A 151 -2.08 8.07 5.25
CA HIS A 151 -3.35 7.76 4.63
C HIS A 151 -3.32 6.31 4.19
N VAL A 152 -4.37 5.56 4.50
CA VAL A 152 -4.57 4.22 3.94
C VAL A 152 -5.23 4.39 2.58
N ILE A 153 -4.58 3.94 1.52
CA ILE A 153 -5.09 4.03 0.15
C ILE A 153 -5.53 2.64 -0.28
N VAL A 154 -6.73 2.57 -0.84
CA VAL A 154 -7.25 1.40 -1.55
C VAL A 154 -7.31 1.75 -3.03
N ALA A 155 -6.58 1.01 -3.84
CA ALA A 155 -6.57 1.17 -5.29
C ALA A 155 -6.96 -0.13 -5.99
N ARG A 156 -7.57 -0.05 -7.17
CA ARG A 156 -8.18 -1.20 -7.83
C ARG A 156 -7.86 -1.30 -9.31
N VAL A 157 -7.97 -2.53 -9.79
CA VAL A 157 -7.86 -2.91 -11.20
C VAL A 157 -9.02 -3.84 -11.53
N GLY A 158 -9.66 -3.62 -12.67
CA GLY A 158 -10.74 -4.42 -13.21
C GLY A 158 -12.12 -4.02 -12.69
N PRO A 159 -13.19 -4.42 -13.40
CA PRO A 159 -14.56 -4.14 -13.00
C PRO A 159 -14.88 -4.86 -11.68
N MET A 160 -15.41 -4.12 -10.70
CA MET A 160 -16.12 -4.76 -9.60
C MET A 160 -17.36 -5.45 -10.18
N ALA A 161 -17.51 -6.75 -9.95
CA ALA A 161 -18.84 -7.29 -9.80
C ALA A 161 -19.51 -6.49 -8.66
N LEU A 162 -20.51 -5.69 -9.01
CA LEU A 162 -21.19 -4.66 -8.20
C LEU A 162 -21.91 -5.17 -6.92
N GLY A 163 -21.58 -6.36 -6.40
CA GLY A 163 -22.44 -7.08 -5.44
C GLY A 163 -21.84 -7.45 -4.09
N ALA A 164 -20.72 -6.88 -3.62
CA ALA A 164 -20.04 -7.42 -2.43
C ALA A 164 -19.62 -6.40 -1.36
N LEU A 165 -20.32 -5.27 -1.25
CA LEU A 165 -20.22 -4.37 -0.08
C LEU A 165 -21.60 -3.82 0.30
N SER A 166 -22.60 -4.70 0.32
CA SER A 166 -23.90 -4.49 0.99
C SER A 166 -23.86 -5.12 2.36
#